data_AF-A0A4R4Z955-F1
#
_entry.id   AF-A0A4R4Z955-F1
#
_cell.length_a   1.000
_cell.length_b   1.000
_cell.length_c   1.000
_cell.angle_alpha   90.00
_cell.angle_beta   90.00
_cell.angle_gamma   90.00
#
_symmetry.space_group_name_H-M   'P 1'
#
loop_
_entity.id
_entity.type
_entity.pdbx_description
1 polymer ?
#
loop_
_entity_poly.entity_id
_entity_poly.type
_entity_poly.pdbx_seq_one_letter_code
_entity_poly.pdbx_strand_id
1 'polypeptide(L)'
;MAKPKNPHGDGGDGGTTGKPPQKHGNIDAGKGISSAQQATAQAAQNGRPGGSGGKQPNNPTNPPPNKPTPPPKPTTPPKADDIHHSDASEAHIVGGDGGRQGGHIAGTGLSKKTEFPQSWDGPKILDASHQVTQQGPPAKGPYLTKDVNGNKVWAYDYTGTVDGVTVKTTVLADGEIRTAYPPNSADPGVITNPPAPNPQPKGVPVSDPPRYSHPDIGGDGSWTWEGPKGNKIIRVVQDAQGNVTTTELGDYQKKK
;
A
#
# COMPACT_ATOMS: atom_id res chain seq x y z
N MET A 1 -72.20 -2.85 11.99
CA MET A 1 -70.74 -2.64 12.03
C MET A 1 -70.15 -3.38 10.85
N ALA A 2 -69.61 -2.64 9.86
CA ALA A 2 -69.12 -3.20 8.62
C ALA A 2 -67.75 -3.86 8.83
N LYS A 3 -67.60 -5.10 8.36
CA LYS A 3 -66.39 -5.92 8.42
C LYS A 3 -65.73 -5.92 7.04
N PRO A 4 -64.53 -5.36 6.85
CA PRO A 4 -63.83 -5.48 5.58
C PRO A 4 -63.19 -6.85 5.39
N LYS A 5 -63.24 -7.31 4.13
CA LYS A 5 -62.83 -8.60 3.58
C LYS A 5 -61.30 -8.73 3.44
N ASN A 6 -60.77 -9.94 3.64
CA ASN A 6 -59.51 -10.39 3.01
C ASN A 6 -59.75 -10.64 1.51
N PRO A 7 -58.73 -10.54 0.63
CA PRO A 7 -58.12 -11.78 0.13
C PRO A 7 -56.62 -11.73 -0.23
N HIS A 8 -56.01 -12.91 -0.11
CA HIS A 8 -54.87 -13.54 -0.80
C HIS A 8 -53.68 -12.72 -1.35
N GLY A 9 -52.49 -13.20 -0.97
CA GLY A 9 -51.25 -13.07 -1.72
C GLY A 9 -50.25 -14.13 -1.26
N ASP A 10 -50.03 -15.14 -2.11
CA ASP A 10 -49.01 -16.18 -1.98
C ASP A 10 -47.60 -15.59 -1.83
N GLY A 11 -46.76 -16.24 -1.02
CA GLY A 11 -45.37 -15.86 -0.82
C GLY A 11 -44.56 -17.07 -0.36
N GLY A 12 -44.00 -17.79 -1.34
CA GLY A 12 -43.35 -19.08 -1.18
C GLY A 12 -42.00 -19.06 -0.43
N ASP A 13 -41.64 -20.27 -0.01
CA ASP A 13 -40.35 -20.69 0.52
C ASP A 13 -39.16 -20.37 -0.40
N GLY A 14 -37.96 -20.24 0.21
CA GLY A 14 -36.72 -20.69 -0.42
C GLY A 14 -35.56 -19.69 -0.53
N GLY A 15 -34.72 -19.70 0.50
CA GLY A 15 -33.25 -19.50 0.49
C GLY A 15 -32.56 -18.63 -0.57
N THR A 16 -31.87 -17.59 -0.11
CA THR A 16 -30.55 -17.20 -0.64
C THR A 16 -29.67 -16.61 0.46
N THR A 17 -28.51 -17.22 0.68
CA THR A 17 -27.34 -16.64 1.36
C THR A 17 -26.90 -15.37 0.63
N GLY A 18 -27.33 -14.21 1.13
CA GLY A 18 -26.95 -12.90 0.58
C GLY A 18 -25.54 -12.51 0.96
N LYS A 19 -24.59 -12.76 0.06
CA LYS A 19 -23.28 -12.10 0.06
C LYS A 19 -23.52 -10.59 -0.07
N PRO A 20 -22.90 -9.72 0.75
CA PRO A 20 -23.13 -8.28 0.65
C PRO A 20 -22.71 -7.75 -0.74
N PRO A 21 -23.39 -6.69 -1.25
CA PRO A 21 -23.13 -6.16 -2.59
C PRO A 21 -21.67 -5.73 -2.73
N GLN A 22 -20.97 -6.25 -3.74
CA GLN A 22 -19.56 -5.95 -4.00
C GLN A 22 -19.35 -4.71 -4.88
N LYS A 23 -20.39 -3.91 -5.13
CA LYS A 23 -20.35 -2.72 -6.00
C LYS A 23 -21.12 -1.56 -5.38
N HIS A 24 -20.42 -0.45 -5.17
CA HIS A 24 -20.99 0.87 -4.94
C HIS A 24 -20.44 1.82 -6.02
N GLY A 25 -21.30 2.24 -6.95
CA GLY A 25 -20.92 3.11 -8.07
C GLY A 25 -19.87 2.47 -9.00
N ASN A 26 -18.88 3.26 -9.41
CA ASN A 26 -17.78 2.83 -10.29
C ASN A 26 -16.65 2.09 -9.55
N ILE A 27 -16.80 1.83 -8.25
CA ILE A 27 -15.79 1.17 -7.42
C ILE A 27 -16.09 -0.33 -7.38
N ASP A 28 -15.22 -1.10 -8.03
CA ASP A 28 -15.21 -2.57 -8.00
C ASP A 28 -14.26 -3.04 -6.89
N ALA A 29 -14.82 -3.36 -5.72
CA ALA A 29 -14.05 -3.88 -4.59
C ALA A 29 -13.33 -5.20 -4.92
N GLY A 30 -13.71 -5.93 -5.98
CA GLY A 30 -13.03 -7.15 -6.41
C GLY A 30 -11.63 -6.91 -7.01
N LYS A 31 -11.38 -5.72 -7.57
CA LYS A 31 -10.08 -5.39 -8.21
C LYS A 31 -9.02 -4.93 -7.21
N GLY A 32 -9.41 -4.22 -6.15
CA GLY A 32 -8.51 -3.86 -5.04
C GLY A 32 -8.12 -5.04 -4.15
N ILE A 33 -8.96 -6.08 -4.09
CA ILE A 33 -8.72 -7.31 -3.30
C ILE A 33 -7.69 -8.23 -3.99
N SER A 34 -7.64 -8.23 -5.33
CA SER A 34 -6.75 -9.11 -6.09
C SER A 34 -5.28 -8.68 -5.98
N SER A 35 -5.01 -7.37 -5.93
CA SER A 35 -3.64 -6.83 -5.77
C SER A 35 -3.11 -7.02 -4.34
N ALA A 36 -3.95 -6.79 -3.32
CA ALA A 36 -3.58 -7.08 -1.93
C ALA A 36 -3.27 -8.57 -1.72
N GLN A 37 -4.07 -9.48 -2.31
CA GLN A 37 -3.82 -10.92 -2.26
C GLN A 37 -2.55 -11.35 -3.00
N GLN A 38 -2.23 -10.74 -4.16
CA GLN A 38 -0.99 -10.98 -4.89
C GLN A 38 0.24 -10.46 -4.13
N ALA A 39 0.14 -9.27 -3.54
CA ALA A 39 1.23 -8.67 -2.76
C ALA A 39 1.50 -9.46 -1.46
N THR A 40 0.46 -9.91 -0.74
CA THR A 40 0.63 -10.78 0.44
C THR A 40 1.24 -12.14 0.06
N ALA A 41 0.86 -12.71 -1.09
CA ALA A 41 1.43 -13.98 -1.57
C ALA A 41 2.92 -13.83 -1.93
N GLN A 42 3.32 -12.74 -2.58
CA GLN A 42 4.72 -12.45 -2.92
C GLN A 42 5.57 -12.14 -1.66
N ALA A 43 5.04 -11.37 -0.70
CA ALA A 43 5.71 -11.10 0.57
C ALA A 43 5.94 -12.38 1.41
N ALA A 44 4.98 -13.32 1.39
CA ALA A 44 5.11 -14.61 2.08
C ALA A 44 6.11 -15.57 1.41
N GLN A 45 6.37 -15.42 0.11
CA GLN A 45 7.40 -16.20 -0.62
C GLN A 45 8.81 -15.67 -0.36
N ASN A 46 8.96 -14.34 -0.29
CA ASN A 46 10.26 -13.70 -0.04
C ASN A 46 10.72 -13.78 1.42
N GLY A 47 9.83 -14.16 2.35
CA GLY A 47 10.08 -14.18 3.79
C GLY A 47 10.40 -15.55 4.41
N ARG A 48 10.84 -16.56 3.64
CA ARG A 48 11.09 -17.92 4.16
C ARG A 48 12.59 -18.19 4.43
N PRO A 49 13.14 -17.88 5.62
CA PRO A 49 14.40 -18.47 6.05
C PRO A 49 14.15 -19.94 6.42
N GLY A 50 14.83 -20.86 5.73
CA GLY A 50 14.80 -22.29 6.04
C GLY A 50 15.35 -22.56 7.44
N GLY A 51 14.64 -23.34 8.23
CA GLY A 51 15.06 -23.78 9.55
C GLY A 51 15.73 -25.16 9.52
N SER A 52 16.79 -25.32 10.30
CA SER A 52 17.06 -26.55 11.05
C SER A 52 18.06 -26.25 12.17
N GLY A 53 17.74 -26.67 13.41
CA GLY A 53 18.61 -26.51 14.57
C GLY A 53 19.74 -27.54 14.65
N GLY A 54 20.67 -27.30 15.58
CA GLY A 54 21.61 -28.31 16.08
C GLY A 54 23.06 -27.85 16.18
N LYS A 55 23.49 -27.59 17.43
CA LYS A 55 24.84 -27.76 18.02
C LYS A 55 26.07 -27.21 17.26
N GLN A 56 26.72 -26.20 17.88
CA GLN A 56 28.14 -25.86 17.68
C GLN A 56 29.03 -27.09 17.96
N PRO A 57 30.12 -27.30 17.19
CA PRO A 57 31.42 -26.76 17.59
C PRO A 57 32.35 -26.27 16.45
N ASN A 58 33.07 -25.18 16.76
CA ASN A 58 34.36 -24.62 16.31
C ASN A 58 34.92 -24.78 14.86
N ASN A 59 35.44 -23.64 14.35
CA ASN A 59 36.34 -23.34 13.21
C ASN A 59 35.74 -23.18 11.80
N PRO A 60 36.41 -22.42 10.88
CA PRO A 60 37.00 -21.08 10.96
C PRO A 60 36.16 -20.06 10.13
N THR A 61 36.39 -18.76 10.34
CA THR A 61 35.65 -17.64 9.73
C THR A 61 35.60 -17.68 8.21
N ASN A 62 34.46 -18.10 7.64
CA ASN A 62 34.06 -17.70 6.30
C ASN A 62 33.70 -16.20 6.33
N PRO A 63 34.28 -15.34 5.49
CA PRO A 63 33.84 -13.96 5.38
C PRO A 63 32.36 -13.94 4.95
N PRO A 64 31.55 -13.00 5.48
CA PRO A 64 30.15 -12.88 5.09
C PRO A 64 30.04 -12.70 3.57
N PRO A 65 28.97 -13.21 2.93
CA PRO A 65 28.81 -13.09 1.48
C PRO A 65 28.92 -11.63 1.07
N ASN A 66 29.79 -11.36 0.10
CA ASN A 66 30.10 -10.03 -0.42
C ASN A 66 28.78 -9.31 -0.79
N LYS A 67 28.34 -8.34 0.03
CA LYS A 67 27.33 -7.39 -0.43
C LYS A 67 27.95 -6.62 -1.60
N PRO A 68 27.28 -6.53 -2.77
CA PRO A 68 27.78 -5.72 -3.87
C PRO A 68 28.17 -4.33 -3.38
N THR A 69 29.38 -3.91 -3.69
CA THR A 69 29.81 -2.53 -3.45
C THR A 69 28.91 -1.60 -4.25
N PRO A 70 28.47 -0.46 -3.66
CA PRO A 70 27.69 0.52 -4.42
C PRO A 70 28.45 0.98 -5.66
N PRO A 71 27.75 1.35 -6.75
CA PRO A 71 28.40 1.97 -7.89
C PRO A 71 29.12 3.27 -7.48
N PRO A 72 30.10 3.75 -8.27
CA PRO A 72 30.75 5.04 -8.03
C PRO A 72 29.71 6.16 -7.89
N LYS A 73 29.99 7.14 -7.02
CA LYS A 73 29.11 8.29 -6.81
C LYS A 73 29.04 9.13 -8.11
N PRO A 74 27.84 9.36 -8.69
CA PRO A 74 27.72 10.21 -9.86
C PRO A 74 28.05 11.66 -9.51
N THR A 75 28.61 12.38 -10.48
CA THR A 75 28.97 13.81 -10.34
C THR A 75 27.86 14.75 -10.77
N THR A 76 26.86 14.25 -11.50
CA THR A 76 25.69 14.99 -11.98
C THR A 76 24.42 14.15 -11.83
N PRO A 77 23.24 14.76 -11.65
CA PRO A 77 21.97 14.04 -11.71
C PRO A 77 21.67 13.55 -13.14
N PRO A 78 20.73 12.59 -13.31
CA PRO A 78 20.19 12.24 -14.62
C PRO A 78 19.70 13.49 -15.37
N LYS A 79 19.81 13.50 -16.70
CA LYS A 79 19.26 14.59 -17.49
C LYS A 79 17.75 14.53 -17.43
N ALA A 80 17.11 15.68 -17.58
CA ALA A 80 15.66 15.79 -17.47
C ALA A 80 14.91 14.86 -18.46
N ASP A 81 15.44 14.71 -19.69
CA ASP A 81 14.88 13.82 -20.72
C ASP A 81 15.13 12.32 -20.47
N ASP A 82 16.06 11.97 -19.57
CA ASP A 82 16.36 10.57 -19.19
C ASP A 82 15.47 10.10 -18.02
N ILE A 83 14.72 11.01 -17.38
CA ILE A 83 13.87 10.70 -16.23
C ILE A 83 12.56 10.09 -16.70
N HIS A 84 12.18 8.95 -16.11
CA HIS A 84 11.02 8.18 -16.56
C HIS A 84 10.37 7.37 -15.43
N HIS A 85 9.12 6.93 -15.65
CA HIS A 85 8.47 5.91 -14.85
C HIS A 85 8.75 4.51 -15.42
N SER A 86 8.78 3.51 -14.55
CA SER A 86 8.75 2.10 -14.91
C SER A 86 7.40 1.51 -14.47
N ASP A 87 6.94 0.42 -15.08
CA ASP A 87 5.71 -0.26 -14.63
C ASP A 87 5.75 -0.60 -13.13
N ALA A 88 6.94 -0.93 -12.62
CA ALA A 88 7.16 -1.22 -11.21
C ALA A 88 7.04 0.05 -10.34
N SER A 89 7.57 1.19 -10.80
CA SER A 89 7.44 2.44 -10.06
C SER A 89 6.02 2.97 -10.05
N GLU A 90 5.27 2.81 -11.14
CA GLU A 90 3.86 3.21 -11.22
C GLU A 90 3.03 2.43 -10.20
N ALA A 91 3.17 1.11 -10.19
CA ALA A 91 2.52 0.25 -9.21
C ALA A 91 2.91 0.63 -7.77
N HIS A 92 4.20 0.90 -7.53
CA HIS A 92 4.70 1.30 -6.22
C HIS A 92 4.11 2.62 -5.73
N ILE A 93 4.09 3.66 -6.57
CA ILE A 93 3.63 5.00 -6.19
C ILE A 93 2.13 5.00 -5.95
N VAL A 94 1.37 4.42 -6.88
CA VAL A 94 -0.09 4.48 -6.86
C VAL A 94 -0.65 3.45 -5.87
N GLY A 95 -0.41 2.16 -6.11
CA GLY A 95 -1.01 1.08 -5.31
C GLY A 95 -0.18 0.61 -4.11
N GLY A 96 1.13 0.80 -4.17
CA GLY A 96 2.08 0.23 -3.22
C GLY A 96 2.37 -1.25 -3.46
N ASP A 97 3.53 -1.71 -2.99
CA ASP A 97 4.00 -3.10 -3.17
C ASP A 97 3.49 -4.05 -2.06
N GLY A 98 2.46 -3.63 -1.32
CA GLY A 98 2.03 -4.27 -0.08
C GLY A 98 2.88 -3.86 1.15
N GLY A 99 2.40 -4.24 2.34
CA GLY A 99 3.03 -3.86 3.60
C GLY A 99 3.05 -2.34 3.81
N ARG A 100 4.22 -1.77 4.14
CA ARG A 100 4.40 -0.34 4.49
C ARG A 100 5.02 0.51 3.37
N GLN A 101 5.26 -0.03 2.18
CA GLN A 101 5.99 0.66 1.11
C GLN A 101 5.06 1.17 0.01
N GLY A 102 5.37 2.33 -0.57
CA GLY A 102 4.57 2.93 -1.63
C GLY A 102 3.13 3.30 -1.19
N GLY A 103 2.23 3.41 -2.16
CA GLY A 103 0.80 3.63 -1.95
C GLY A 103 0.50 5.03 -1.44
N HIS A 104 0.47 6.01 -2.34
CA HIS A 104 0.14 7.39 -2.03
C HIS A 104 -1.12 7.89 -2.74
N ILE A 105 -1.84 7.04 -3.49
CA ILE A 105 -3.18 7.39 -3.95
C ILE A 105 -4.15 7.50 -2.77
N ALA A 106 -5.13 8.38 -2.87
CA ALA A 106 -6.19 8.50 -1.88
C ALA A 106 -6.90 7.15 -1.65
N GLY A 107 -7.07 6.78 -0.39
CA GLY A 107 -7.74 5.55 0.04
C GLY A 107 -6.82 4.37 0.34
N THR A 108 -5.49 4.52 0.30
CA THR A 108 -4.61 3.42 0.71
C THR A 108 -4.70 3.11 2.21
N GLY A 109 -5.02 4.11 3.04
CA GLY A 109 -5.17 4.00 4.48
C GLY A 109 -3.87 3.63 5.20
N LEU A 110 -2.70 3.84 4.58
CA LEU A 110 -1.43 3.44 5.16
C LEU A 110 -1.08 4.30 6.38
N SER A 111 -0.90 3.65 7.53
CA SER A 111 -0.58 4.29 8.81
C SER A 111 0.57 5.28 8.73
N LYS A 112 0.35 6.49 9.26
CA LYS A 112 1.32 7.61 9.31
C LYS A 112 1.82 8.08 7.94
N LYS A 113 1.10 7.77 6.86
CA LYS A 113 1.42 8.27 5.52
C LYS A 113 0.46 9.38 5.11
N THR A 114 0.96 10.21 4.22
CA THR A 114 0.17 11.14 3.44
C THR A 114 -0.24 10.51 2.12
N GLU A 115 -1.39 10.92 1.61
CA GLU A 115 -1.92 10.53 0.31
C GLU A 115 -2.23 11.77 -0.51
N PHE A 116 -2.10 11.66 -1.83
CA PHE A 116 -2.50 12.70 -2.78
C PHE A 116 -3.99 13.00 -2.68
N PRO A 117 -4.43 14.17 -3.17
CA PRO A 117 -5.84 14.51 -3.16
C PRO A 117 -6.71 13.44 -3.81
N GLN A 118 -7.93 13.27 -3.30
CA GLN A 118 -8.91 12.32 -3.86
C GLN A 118 -9.23 12.60 -5.34
N SER A 119 -9.10 13.86 -5.77
CA SER A 119 -9.30 14.27 -7.16
C SER A 119 -8.15 13.87 -8.09
N TRP A 120 -7.01 13.41 -7.55
CA TRP A 120 -5.87 12.96 -8.34
C TRP A 120 -5.93 11.45 -8.52
N ASP A 121 -6.08 11.02 -9.77
CA ASP A 121 -5.95 9.62 -10.15
C ASP A 121 -4.48 9.23 -10.38
N GLY A 122 -4.25 7.95 -10.66
CA GLY A 122 -2.91 7.42 -10.93
C GLY A 122 -2.16 8.22 -12.02
N PRO A 123 -2.73 8.41 -13.22
CA PRO A 123 -2.12 9.22 -14.26
C PRO A 123 -1.73 10.64 -13.81
N LYS A 124 -2.61 11.35 -13.09
CA LYS A 124 -2.29 12.68 -12.57
C LYS A 124 -1.12 12.67 -11.58
N ILE A 125 -1.06 11.67 -10.69
CA ILE A 125 0.06 11.52 -9.74
C ILE A 125 1.38 11.28 -10.47
N LEU A 126 1.38 10.39 -11.47
CA LEU A 126 2.56 10.07 -12.25
C LEU A 126 3.04 11.28 -13.06
N ASP A 127 2.12 12.00 -13.71
CA ASP A 127 2.41 13.24 -14.44
C ASP A 127 2.98 14.31 -13.50
N ALA A 128 2.34 14.57 -12.36
CA ALA A 128 2.81 15.56 -11.39
C ALA A 128 4.19 15.21 -10.84
N SER A 129 4.45 13.92 -10.55
CA SER A 129 5.75 13.47 -10.05
C SER A 129 6.87 13.65 -11.08
N HIS A 130 6.59 13.42 -12.37
CA HIS A 130 7.50 13.69 -13.46
C HIS A 130 7.68 15.19 -13.67
N GLN A 131 6.60 15.97 -13.70
CA GLN A 131 6.62 17.43 -13.85
C GLN A 131 7.54 18.10 -12.83
N VAL A 132 7.52 17.66 -11.56
CA VAL A 132 8.41 18.19 -10.52
C VAL A 132 9.90 17.98 -10.85
N THR A 133 10.27 16.89 -11.51
CA THR A 133 11.66 16.64 -11.92
C THR A 133 12.14 17.60 -13.02
N GLN A 134 11.20 18.23 -13.73
CA GLN A 134 11.45 19.18 -14.81
C GLN A 134 11.51 20.64 -14.33
N GLN A 135 11.14 20.92 -13.07
CA GLN A 135 11.06 22.30 -12.55
C GLN A 135 12.42 22.89 -12.15
N GLY A 136 13.48 22.09 -12.05
CA GLY A 136 14.79 22.57 -11.65
C GLY A 136 15.74 21.47 -11.16
N PRO A 137 16.89 21.85 -10.57
CA PRO A 137 17.84 20.88 -10.02
C PRO A 137 17.23 20.14 -8.82
N PRO A 138 17.75 18.93 -8.49
CA PRO A 138 17.30 18.20 -7.31
C PRO A 138 17.55 19.01 -6.03
N ALA A 139 16.58 18.98 -5.12
CA ALA A 139 16.67 19.63 -3.82
C ALA A 139 17.68 18.94 -2.89
N LYS A 140 17.93 17.63 -3.10
CA LYS A 140 18.91 16.86 -2.35
C LYS A 140 19.48 15.73 -3.19
N GLY A 141 20.78 15.47 -3.05
CA GLY A 141 21.46 14.32 -3.66
C GLY A 141 22.87 14.65 -4.12
N PRO A 142 23.63 13.65 -4.60
CA PRO A 142 23.27 12.23 -4.59
C PRO A 142 23.41 11.59 -3.20
N TYR A 143 22.52 10.66 -2.86
CA TYR A 143 22.58 9.81 -1.66
C TYR A 143 22.27 8.35 -2.00
N LEU A 144 22.70 7.41 -1.14
CA LEU A 144 22.44 5.98 -1.35
C LEU A 144 21.03 5.60 -0.90
N THR A 145 20.33 4.86 -1.75
CA THR A 145 19.05 4.20 -1.48
C THR A 145 19.10 2.75 -2.00
N LYS A 146 17.94 2.10 -2.12
CA LYS A 146 17.79 0.78 -2.73
C LYS A 146 16.86 0.83 -3.94
N ASP A 147 17.22 0.07 -4.98
CA ASP A 147 16.34 -0.23 -6.12
C ASP A 147 15.24 -1.23 -5.71
N VAL A 148 14.41 -1.66 -6.66
CA VAL A 148 13.38 -2.69 -6.47
C VAL A 148 13.95 -4.05 -6.02
N ASN A 149 15.19 -4.36 -6.40
CA ASN A 149 15.88 -5.61 -6.07
C ASN A 149 16.63 -5.54 -4.72
N GLY A 150 16.62 -4.39 -4.05
CA GLY A 150 17.34 -4.16 -2.80
C GLY A 150 18.82 -3.82 -2.96
N ASN A 151 19.30 -3.64 -4.20
CA ASN A 151 20.68 -3.22 -4.49
C ASN A 151 20.88 -1.76 -4.12
N LYS A 152 22.07 -1.42 -3.62
CA LYS A 152 22.40 -0.04 -3.31
C LYS A 152 22.60 0.75 -4.60
N VAL A 153 21.82 1.81 -4.76
CA VAL A 153 21.87 2.72 -5.91
C VAL A 153 21.91 4.17 -5.43
N TRP A 154 22.42 5.08 -6.26
CA TRP A 154 22.38 6.51 -5.98
C TRP A 154 21.03 7.09 -6.37
N ALA A 155 20.57 8.10 -5.64
CA ALA A 155 19.31 8.78 -5.90
C ALA A 155 19.37 10.27 -5.54
N TYR A 156 18.36 10.98 -6.04
CA TYR A 156 18.14 12.41 -5.92
C TYR A 156 16.69 12.65 -5.52
N ASP A 157 16.46 13.61 -4.62
CA ASP A 157 15.13 14.08 -4.25
C ASP A 157 14.85 15.40 -4.99
N TYR A 158 13.73 15.45 -5.68
CA TYR A 158 13.14 16.64 -6.28
C TYR A 158 11.91 17.03 -5.47
N THR A 159 11.69 18.33 -5.32
CA THR A 159 10.51 18.87 -4.64
C THR A 159 9.99 20.03 -5.48
N GLY A 160 8.69 20.03 -5.74
CA GLY A 160 8.01 21.10 -6.48
C GLY A 160 6.54 21.14 -6.12
N THR A 161 5.80 22.07 -6.73
CA THR A 161 4.37 22.23 -6.49
C THR A 161 3.60 22.03 -7.79
N VAL A 162 2.51 21.26 -7.73
CA VAL A 162 1.57 21.03 -8.84
C VAL A 162 0.16 21.19 -8.27
N ASP A 163 -0.64 22.08 -8.87
CA ASP A 163 -2.01 22.43 -8.44
C ASP A 163 -2.16 22.73 -6.94
N GLY A 164 -1.18 23.42 -6.36
CA GLY A 164 -1.16 23.78 -4.94
C GLY A 164 -0.69 22.67 -4.00
N VAL A 165 -0.36 21.48 -4.52
CA VAL A 165 0.17 20.35 -3.75
C VAL A 165 1.67 20.26 -3.95
N THR A 166 2.42 20.26 -2.85
CA THR A 166 3.84 19.94 -2.82
C THR A 166 3.99 18.47 -3.14
N VAL A 167 4.82 18.15 -4.12
CA VAL A 167 5.15 16.78 -4.51
C VAL A 167 6.65 16.58 -4.31
N LYS A 168 7.02 15.51 -3.62
CA LYS A 168 8.39 15.07 -3.50
C LYS A 168 8.59 13.80 -4.31
N THR A 169 9.55 13.82 -5.22
CA THR A 169 9.89 12.71 -6.13
C THR A 169 11.33 12.26 -5.88
N THR A 170 11.55 10.97 -5.65
CA THR A 170 12.90 10.38 -5.61
C THR A 170 13.22 9.73 -6.94
N VAL A 171 14.30 10.16 -7.57
CA VAL A 171 14.80 9.65 -8.87
C VAL A 171 16.12 8.91 -8.64
N LEU A 172 16.23 7.69 -9.17
CA LEU A 172 17.46 6.91 -9.16
C LEU A 172 18.47 7.46 -10.18
N ALA A 173 19.74 7.13 -10.02
CA ALA A 173 20.80 7.64 -10.90
C ALA A 173 20.73 7.12 -12.35
N ASP A 174 19.89 6.13 -12.63
CA ASP A 174 19.57 5.66 -13.99
C ASP A 174 18.37 6.40 -14.62
N GLY A 175 17.76 7.35 -13.91
CA GLY A 175 16.60 8.12 -14.37
C GLY A 175 15.25 7.59 -13.90
N GLU A 176 15.18 6.41 -13.29
CA GLU A 176 13.90 5.86 -12.81
C GLU A 176 13.35 6.70 -11.65
N ILE A 177 12.11 7.18 -11.77
CA ILE A 177 11.34 7.71 -10.64
C ILE A 177 10.98 6.56 -9.72
N ARG A 178 11.63 6.44 -8.55
CA ARG A 178 11.44 5.32 -7.62
C ARG A 178 10.19 5.46 -6.76
N THR A 179 9.88 6.68 -6.33
CA THR A 179 8.74 6.98 -5.47
C THR A 179 8.36 8.45 -5.56
N ALA A 180 7.09 8.76 -5.30
CA ALA A 180 6.58 10.11 -5.19
C ALA A 180 5.48 10.17 -4.13
N TYR A 181 5.43 11.25 -3.35
CA TYR A 181 4.43 11.46 -2.32
C TYR A 181 4.24 12.95 -1.98
N PRO A 182 3.09 13.35 -1.42
CA PRO A 182 2.89 14.73 -0.96
C PRO A 182 3.41 14.88 0.48
N PRO A 183 4.53 15.59 0.72
CA PRO A 183 5.13 15.62 2.05
C PRO A 183 4.43 16.56 3.03
N ASN A 184 3.63 17.51 2.55
CA ASN A 184 3.00 18.53 3.38
C ASN A 184 1.50 18.25 3.57
N SER A 185 1.10 17.92 4.79
CA SER A 185 -0.29 17.64 5.15
C SER A 185 -1.18 18.89 5.14
N ALA A 186 -0.60 20.09 5.10
CA ALA A 186 -1.37 21.34 5.04
C ALA A 186 -1.78 21.72 3.61
N ASP A 187 -1.28 21.01 2.59
CA ASP A 187 -1.61 21.31 1.21
C ASP A 187 -3.06 20.90 0.88
N PRO A 188 -3.73 21.61 -0.04
CA PRO A 188 -5.14 21.38 -0.34
C PRO A 188 -5.42 19.93 -0.75
N GLY A 189 -6.33 19.28 -0.03
CA GLY A 189 -6.79 17.93 -0.33
C GLY A 189 -5.82 16.80 0.04
N VAL A 190 -4.61 17.10 0.54
CA VAL A 190 -3.69 16.05 1.02
C VAL A 190 -4.27 15.37 2.25
N ILE A 191 -4.38 14.05 2.19
CA ILE A 191 -4.94 13.23 3.26
C ILE A 191 -3.81 12.77 4.17
N THR A 192 -4.01 12.77 5.48
CA THR A 192 -3.01 12.27 6.45
C THR A 192 -3.60 11.17 7.31
N ASN A 193 -3.09 9.95 7.13
CA ASN A 193 -3.57 8.80 7.89
C ASN A 193 -3.03 8.79 9.33
N PRO A 194 -3.87 8.47 10.33
CA PRO A 194 -3.45 8.34 11.71
C PRO A 194 -2.48 7.16 11.91
N PRO A 195 -1.82 7.07 13.08
CA PRO A 195 -1.08 5.88 13.46
C PRO A 195 -2.01 4.67 13.60
N ALA A 196 -1.58 3.51 13.09
CA ALA A 196 -2.26 2.24 13.34
C ALA A 196 -2.38 1.96 14.85
N PRO A 197 -3.42 1.21 15.29
CA PRO A 197 -3.63 0.91 16.70
C PRO A 197 -2.42 0.24 17.35
N ASN A 198 -2.11 0.68 18.57
CA ASN A 198 -1.04 0.15 19.40
C ASN A 198 -1.55 -0.01 20.85
N PRO A 199 -1.71 -1.24 21.39
CA PRO A 199 -1.28 -2.51 20.80
C PRO A 199 -2.07 -2.90 19.55
N GLN A 200 -1.44 -3.67 18.67
CA GLN A 200 -2.05 -4.15 17.43
C GLN A 200 -3.20 -5.13 17.72
N PRO A 201 -4.32 -5.09 16.96
CA PRO A 201 -5.43 -6.03 17.14
C PRO A 201 -5.00 -7.48 16.94
N LYS A 202 -5.55 -8.37 17.76
CA LYS A 202 -5.22 -9.80 17.72
C LYS A 202 -5.53 -10.39 16.35
N GLY A 203 -4.52 -11.01 15.73
CA GLY A 203 -4.65 -11.65 14.42
C GLY A 203 -4.15 -10.81 13.25
N VAL A 204 -3.79 -9.55 13.47
CA VAL A 204 -3.13 -8.72 12.47
C VAL A 204 -1.61 -8.87 12.61
N PRO A 205 -0.87 -9.18 11.52
CA PRO A 205 0.59 -9.30 11.55
C PRO A 205 1.28 -7.93 11.62
N VAL A 206 2.40 -7.84 12.34
CA VAL A 206 3.18 -6.59 12.46
C VAL A 206 3.73 -6.11 11.11
N SER A 207 4.05 -7.05 10.23
CA SER A 207 4.61 -6.81 8.89
C SER A 207 3.60 -6.20 7.91
N ASP A 208 2.31 -6.34 8.18
CA ASP A 208 1.23 -5.85 7.32
C ASP A 208 0.14 -5.20 8.19
N PRO A 209 0.32 -3.91 8.54
CA PRO A 209 -0.61 -3.21 9.42
C PRO A 209 -1.98 -3.01 8.75
N PRO A 210 -3.04 -2.81 9.55
CA PRO A 210 -4.37 -2.53 9.00
C PRO A 210 -4.35 -1.24 8.19
N ARG A 211 -5.34 -1.07 7.30
CA ARG A 211 -5.60 0.14 6.53
C ARG A 211 -6.67 0.98 7.21
N TYR A 212 -6.47 2.29 7.24
CA TYR A 212 -7.42 3.25 7.76
C TYR A 212 -8.45 3.66 6.70
N SER A 213 -9.71 3.60 7.07
CA SER A 213 -10.85 4.04 6.26
C SER A 213 -11.07 5.54 6.50
N HIS A 214 -10.40 6.40 5.73
CA HIS A 214 -10.34 7.83 6.03
C HIS A 214 -11.68 8.56 5.79
N PRO A 215 -12.26 9.28 6.78
CA PRO A 215 -13.57 9.93 6.63
C PRO A 215 -13.65 10.98 5.50
N ASP A 216 -12.58 11.73 5.26
CA ASP A 216 -12.52 12.77 4.22
C ASP A 216 -12.75 12.24 2.79
N ILE A 217 -12.63 10.92 2.59
CA ILE A 217 -12.88 10.25 1.31
C ILE A 217 -14.06 9.27 1.38
N GLY A 218 -14.92 9.43 2.38
CA GLY A 218 -16.12 8.59 2.58
C GLY A 218 -15.89 7.33 3.40
N GLY A 219 -14.75 7.21 4.09
CA GLY A 219 -14.48 6.15 5.04
C GLY A 219 -15.24 6.31 6.37
N ASP A 220 -15.22 5.27 7.19
CA ASP A 220 -15.93 5.17 8.48
C ASP A 220 -15.01 5.38 9.70
N GLY A 221 -13.74 5.73 9.47
CA GLY A 221 -12.74 5.90 10.53
C GLY A 221 -12.28 4.58 11.17
N SER A 222 -12.57 3.45 10.54
CA SER A 222 -12.12 2.14 11.02
C SER A 222 -10.72 1.77 10.54
N TRP A 223 -10.07 0.88 11.26
CA TRP A 223 -8.88 0.15 10.83
C TRP A 223 -9.27 -1.25 10.40
N THR A 224 -9.03 -1.58 9.13
CA THR A 224 -9.34 -2.91 8.58
C THR A 224 -8.07 -3.62 8.14
N TRP A 225 -7.91 -4.86 8.58
CA TRP A 225 -6.94 -5.80 8.01
C TRP A 225 -7.67 -7.03 7.48
N GLU A 226 -7.26 -7.50 6.31
CA GLU A 226 -7.74 -8.75 5.73
C GLU A 226 -6.55 -9.59 5.32
N GLY A 227 -6.52 -10.84 5.75
CA GLY A 227 -5.44 -11.72 5.36
C GLY A 227 -5.52 -13.12 5.94
N PRO A 228 -4.56 -13.97 5.55
CA PRO A 228 -4.53 -15.36 5.97
C PRO A 228 -4.13 -15.50 7.45
N LYS A 229 -4.86 -16.34 8.17
CA LYS A 229 -4.53 -16.81 9.52
C LYS A 229 -4.76 -18.31 9.60
N GLY A 230 -3.67 -19.07 9.59
CA GLY A 230 -3.74 -20.53 9.46
C GLY A 230 -4.32 -20.93 8.10
N ASN A 231 -5.40 -21.72 8.12
CA ASN A 231 -6.13 -22.18 6.93
C ASN A 231 -7.34 -21.30 6.58
N LYS A 232 -7.48 -20.12 7.19
CA LYS A 232 -8.60 -19.20 6.98
C LYS A 232 -8.14 -17.84 6.47
N ILE A 233 -8.99 -17.15 5.72
CA ILE A 233 -8.93 -15.70 5.56
C ILE A 233 -9.76 -15.09 6.68
N ILE A 234 -9.20 -14.14 7.41
CA ILE A 234 -9.95 -13.35 8.39
C ILE A 234 -9.93 -11.87 8.02
N ARG A 235 -10.99 -11.16 8.42
CA ARG A 235 -11.08 -9.71 8.48
C ARG A 235 -11.03 -9.30 9.94
N VAL A 236 -10.14 -8.39 10.29
CA VAL A 236 -10.08 -7.74 11.60
C VAL A 236 -10.43 -6.27 11.39
N VAL A 237 -11.51 -5.80 12.01
CA VAL A 237 -11.91 -4.40 11.99
C VAL A 237 -11.81 -3.85 13.41
N GLN A 238 -11.09 -2.75 13.59
CA GLN A 238 -11.18 -1.92 14.79
C GLN A 238 -11.91 -0.63 14.44
N ASP A 239 -13.06 -0.38 15.06
CA ASP A 239 -13.82 0.85 14.82
C ASP A 239 -13.18 2.09 15.47
N ALA A 240 -13.77 3.27 15.23
CA ALA A 240 -13.30 4.54 15.77
C ALA A 240 -13.36 4.60 17.31
N GLN A 241 -14.18 3.75 17.96
CA GLN A 241 -14.29 3.62 19.41
C GLN A 241 -13.29 2.61 20.00
N GLY A 242 -12.57 1.89 19.15
CA GLY A 242 -11.59 0.88 19.55
C GLY A 242 -12.17 -0.53 19.73
N ASN A 243 -13.43 -0.76 19.38
CA ASN A 243 -14.00 -2.11 19.41
C ASN A 243 -13.45 -2.94 18.27
N VAL A 244 -13.01 -4.15 18.58
CA VAL A 244 -12.41 -5.07 17.60
C VAL A 244 -13.40 -6.18 17.26
N THR A 245 -13.66 -6.34 15.96
CA THR A 245 -14.40 -7.49 15.42
C THR A 245 -13.48 -8.33 14.54
N THR A 246 -13.68 -9.64 14.57
CA THR A 246 -12.96 -10.58 13.70
C THR A 246 -13.97 -11.48 12.99
N THR A 247 -13.93 -11.47 11.66
CA THR A 247 -14.84 -12.23 10.81
C THR A 247 -14.05 -13.20 9.96
N GLU A 248 -14.46 -14.47 9.91
CA GLU A 248 -13.93 -15.44 8.96
C GLU A 248 -14.54 -15.19 7.58
N LEU A 249 -13.71 -14.95 6.57
CA LEU A 249 -14.17 -14.69 5.19
C LEU A 249 -14.17 -15.95 4.31
N GLY A 250 -13.49 -17.03 4.75
CA GLY A 250 -13.43 -18.30 4.05
C GLY A 250 -12.11 -19.03 4.27
N ASP A 251 -11.90 -20.11 3.52
CA ASP A 251 -10.67 -20.90 3.58
C ASP A 251 -9.52 -20.25 2.81
N TYR A 252 -8.32 -20.32 3.37
CA TYR A 252 -7.08 -19.95 2.72
C TYR A 252 -6.32 -21.20 2.27
N GLN A 253 -6.24 -21.39 0.97
CA GLN A 253 -5.41 -22.42 0.35
C GLN A 253 -4.08 -21.80 -0.07
N LYS A 254 -3.02 -22.10 0.69
CA LYS A 254 -1.67 -21.68 0.30
C LYS A 254 -1.27 -22.45 -0.97
N LYS A 255 -1.16 -21.75 -2.11
CA LYS A 255 -0.59 -22.34 -3.33
C LYS A 255 0.82 -22.85 -2.99
N LYS A 256 1.04 -24.15 -3.20
CA LYS A 256 2.33 -24.82 -2.99
C LYS A 256 3.36 -24.36 -4.01
#